data_AF-A0A7C5KX24-F1
#
_entry.id   AF-A0A7C5KX24-F1
#
_cell.length_a   1.000
_cell.length_b   1.000
_cell.length_c   1.000
_cell.angle_alpha   90.00
_cell.angle_beta   90.00
_cell.angle_gamma   90.00
#
_symmetry.space_group_name_H-M   'P 1'
#
loop_
_entity.id
_entity.type
_entity.pdbx_description
1 polymer ?
#
loop_
_entity_poly.entity_id
_entity_poly.type
_entity_poly.pdbx_seq_one_letter_code
_entity_poly.pdbx_strand_id
1 'polypeptide(L)'
;MKKSYKKQLLSALVLSGVIIFSGNGFAAPSFPMEAKLKQCEMAFKKAHSGKLTVAEAAKARIEHMKLVKELLENLNKRNADVDVSTGESLTQKEIVDNFRVMGRLLEMLAIEHQAPEAQWDYAY
;
A
#
# COMPACT_ATOMS: atom_id res chain seq x y z
N MET A 1 -5.87 -15.20 64.37
CA MET A 1 -4.56 -15.93 64.35
C MET A 1 -4.51 -16.73 63.04
N LYS A 2 -3.54 -16.72 62.14
CA LYS A 2 -2.22 -16.09 61.94
C LYS A 2 -2.08 -15.79 60.43
N LYS A 3 -1.31 -14.76 60.10
CA LYS A 3 -0.87 -14.34 58.75
C LYS A 3 0.11 -15.36 58.16
N SER A 4 0.19 -15.48 56.83
CA SER A 4 1.49 -15.54 56.14
C SER A 4 1.37 -15.19 54.65
N TYR A 5 2.24 -14.27 54.23
CA TYR A 5 2.36 -13.69 52.90
C TYR A 5 3.48 -14.40 52.14
N LYS A 6 3.34 -14.57 50.82
CA LYS A 6 4.51 -14.66 49.92
C LYS A 6 4.41 -13.61 48.82
N LYS A 7 5.48 -12.81 48.79
CA LYS A 7 5.84 -11.74 47.88
C LYS A 7 6.35 -12.29 46.54
N GLN A 8 6.50 -11.35 45.60
CA GLN A 8 7.27 -11.35 44.33
C GLN A 8 6.35 -11.42 43.10
N LEU A 9 6.45 -10.56 42.09
CA LEU A 9 7.46 -9.56 41.72
C LEU A 9 6.81 -8.53 40.75
N LEU A 10 7.44 -7.36 40.68
CA LEU A 10 7.25 -6.22 39.74
C LEU A 10 6.81 -6.61 38.32
N SER A 11 5.96 -5.86 37.62
CA SER A 11 6.32 -4.53 37.11
C SER A 11 5.10 -3.65 36.82
N ALA A 12 5.09 -2.47 37.44
CA ALA A 12 4.31 -1.33 36.99
C ALA A 12 4.98 -0.77 35.73
N LEU A 13 4.29 -0.83 34.58
CA LEU A 13 4.64 0.00 33.44
C LEU A 13 3.68 1.18 33.42
N VAL A 14 4.12 2.27 34.05
CA VAL A 14 3.59 3.60 33.83
C VAL A 14 4.01 4.01 32.42
N LEU A 15 3.06 4.18 31.52
CA LEU A 15 3.23 5.06 30.36
C LEU A 15 2.08 6.05 30.36
N SER A 16 2.32 7.10 31.12
CA SER A 16 1.78 8.43 30.90
C SER A 16 2.01 8.81 29.42
N GLY A 17 0.96 8.74 28.63
CA GLY A 17 0.90 9.33 27.30
C GLY A 17 -0.15 10.43 27.31
N VAL A 18 0.27 11.62 27.75
CA VAL A 18 -0.51 12.85 27.60
C VAL A 18 -0.66 13.11 26.10
N ILE A 19 -1.83 12.80 25.53
CA ILE A 19 -2.20 13.23 24.18
C ILE A 19 -2.87 14.59 24.32
N ILE A 20 -2.07 15.65 24.48
CA ILE A 20 -2.53 17.00 24.14
C ILE A 20 -2.26 17.16 22.66
N PHE A 21 -3.22 16.74 21.84
CA PHE A 21 -3.32 17.21 20.45
C PHE A 21 -4.25 18.43 20.44
N SER A 22 -3.71 19.56 20.89
CA SER A 22 -4.23 20.88 20.51
C SER A 22 -3.73 21.17 19.09
N GLY A 23 -4.56 20.86 18.11
CA GLY A 23 -4.27 21.09 16.70
C GLY A 23 -5.50 20.75 15.88
N ASN A 24 -6.49 21.66 15.91
CA ASN A 24 -7.61 21.65 14.98
C ASN A 24 -7.10 21.86 13.56
N GLY A 25 -6.74 20.76 12.90
CA GLY A 25 -6.67 20.66 11.46
C GLY A 25 -7.41 19.38 11.11
N PHE A 26 -8.65 19.50 10.65
CA PHE A 26 -9.32 18.40 9.98
C PHE A 26 -8.55 18.15 8.68
N ALA A 27 -7.45 17.38 8.76
CA ALA A 27 -6.78 16.84 7.61
C ALA A 27 -7.81 15.96 6.89
N ALA A 28 -8.10 16.27 5.63
CA ALA A 28 -8.87 15.39 4.77
C ALA A 28 -8.31 13.96 4.92
N PRO A 29 -9.14 12.91 4.95
CA PRO A 29 -8.66 11.55 5.11
C PRO A 29 -7.68 11.26 3.96
N SER A 30 -6.38 11.29 4.28
CA SER A 30 -5.33 11.01 3.30
C SER A 30 -5.59 9.62 2.76
N PHE A 31 -5.73 9.49 1.45
CA PHE A 31 -5.88 8.18 0.80
C PHE A 31 -4.81 7.21 1.36
N PRO A 32 -5.18 6.01 1.85
CA PRO A 32 -4.24 5.11 2.54
C PRO A 32 -3.32 4.40 1.53
N MET A 33 -2.45 5.18 0.89
CA MET A 33 -1.63 4.80 -0.27
C MET A 33 -0.79 3.55 0.00
N GLU A 34 -0.10 3.49 1.13
CA GLU A 34 0.78 2.37 1.49
C GLU A 34 0.01 1.06 1.68
N ALA A 35 -1.14 1.13 2.36
CA ALA A 35 -1.99 -0.05 2.57
C ALA A 35 -2.54 -0.58 1.25
N LYS A 36 -2.98 0.32 0.37
CA LYS A 36 -3.50 0.00 -0.97
C LYS A 36 -2.41 -0.55 -1.89
N LEU A 37 -1.20 0.01 -1.83
CA LEU A 37 -0.04 -0.51 -2.57
C LEU A 37 0.30 -1.94 -2.13
N LYS A 38 0.32 -2.20 -0.82
CA LYS A 38 0.55 -3.55 -0.29
C LYS A 38 -0.55 -4.54 -0.72
N GLN A 39 -1.80 -4.12 -0.71
CA GLN A 39 -2.91 -4.93 -1.23
C GLN A 39 -2.73 -5.25 -2.70
N CYS A 40 -2.32 -4.25 -3.50
CA CYS A 40 -2.06 -4.40 -4.93
C CYS A 40 -0.98 -5.45 -5.19
N GLU A 41 0.17 -5.35 -4.51
CA GLU A 41 1.25 -6.32 -4.63
C GLU A 41 0.85 -7.73 -4.19
N MET A 42 0.04 -7.85 -3.14
CA MET A 42 -0.46 -9.15 -2.69
C MET A 42 -1.40 -9.78 -3.71
N ALA A 43 -2.32 -9.00 -4.28
CA ALA A 43 -3.22 -9.46 -5.33
C ALA A 43 -2.44 -9.93 -6.56
N PHE A 44 -1.42 -9.16 -6.99
CA PHE A 44 -0.52 -9.53 -8.08
C PHE A 44 0.23 -10.85 -7.79
N LYS A 45 0.88 -10.95 -6.63
CA LYS A 45 1.60 -12.18 -6.22
C LYS A 45 0.66 -13.38 -6.14
N LYS A 46 -0.56 -13.17 -5.63
CA LYS A 46 -1.59 -14.20 -5.53
C LYS A 46 -1.99 -14.72 -6.91
N ALA A 47 -2.27 -13.82 -7.85
CA ALA A 47 -2.59 -14.15 -9.24
C ALA A 47 -1.48 -14.94 -9.97
N HIS A 48 -0.22 -14.70 -9.62
CA HIS A 48 0.96 -15.34 -10.23
C HIS A 48 1.58 -16.46 -9.39
N SER A 49 0.92 -16.90 -8.31
CA SER A 49 1.49 -17.85 -7.36
C SER A 49 1.60 -19.29 -7.88
N GLY A 50 0.86 -19.63 -8.95
CA GLY A 50 0.74 -21.01 -9.46
C GLY A 50 0.00 -21.98 -8.52
N LYS A 51 -0.52 -21.49 -7.38
CA LYS A 51 -1.16 -22.31 -6.34
C LYS A 51 -2.69 -22.24 -6.33
N LEU A 52 -3.26 -21.43 -7.21
CA LEU A 52 -4.70 -21.15 -7.27
C LEU A 52 -5.36 -21.87 -8.43
N THR A 53 -6.66 -22.11 -8.30
CA THR A 53 -7.49 -22.47 -9.45
C THR A 53 -7.51 -21.33 -10.47
N VAL A 54 -7.84 -21.64 -11.72
CA VAL A 54 -7.96 -20.64 -12.80
C VAL A 54 -8.93 -19.51 -12.42
N ALA A 55 -10.05 -19.85 -11.79
CA ALA A 55 -11.06 -18.87 -11.37
C ALA A 55 -10.55 -17.95 -10.25
N GLU A 56 -9.82 -18.48 -9.27
CA GLU A 56 -9.24 -17.69 -8.18
C GLU A 56 -8.10 -16.79 -8.67
N ALA A 57 -7.27 -17.28 -9.58
CA ALA A 57 -6.23 -16.48 -10.23
C ALA A 57 -6.85 -15.33 -11.05
N ALA A 58 -7.90 -15.61 -11.82
CA ALA A 58 -8.64 -14.59 -12.57
C ALA A 58 -9.25 -13.52 -11.65
N LYS A 59 -9.85 -13.93 -10.51
CA LYS A 59 -10.37 -13.00 -9.51
C LYS A 59 -9.27 -12.13 -8.91
N ALA A 60 -8.11 -12.71 -8.60
CA ALA A 60 -6.96 -11.98 -8.08
C ALA A 60 -6.39 -10.96 -9.09
N ARG A 61 -6.37 -11.29 -10.39
CA ARG A 61 -6.00 -10.34 -11.46
C ARG A 61 -6.97 -9.17 -11.54
N ILE A 62 -8.28 -9.44 -11.53
CA ILE A 62 -9.30 -8.37 -11.53
C ILE A 62 -9.12 -7.44 -10.33
N GLU A 63 -8.86 -7.99 -9.14
CA GLU A 63 -8.59 -7.22 -7.93
C GLU A 63 -7.32 -6.37 -8.07
N HIS A 64 -6.24 -6.96 -8.59
CA HIS A 64 -5.00 -6.24 -8.88
C HIS A 64 -5.23 -5.09 -9.87
N MET A 65 -5.89 -5.33 -11.01
CA MET A 65 -6.22 -4.29 -12.00
C MET A 65 -7.02 -3.14 -11.41
N LYS A 66 -8.01 -3.44 -10.57
CA LYS A 66 -8.79 -2.43 -9.86
C LYS A 66 -7.91 -1.56 -8.97
N LEU A 67 -7.03 -2.18 -8.19
CA LEU A 67 -6.12 -1.48 -7.27
C LEU A 67 -5.09 -0.65 -8.01
N VAL A 68 -4.54 -1.16 -9.12
CA VAL A 68 -3.60 -0.39 -9.96
C VAL A 68 -4.26 0.88 -10.49
N LYS A 69 -5.47 0.77 -11.06
CA LYS A 69 -6.20 1.93 -11.55
C LYS A 69 -6.44 2.96 -10.44
N GLU A 70 -6.95 2.51 -9.30
CA GLU A 70 -7.21 3.36 -8.13
C GLU A 70 -5.93 4.09 -7.66
N LEU A 71 -4.81 3.36 -7.58
CA LEU A 71 -3.52 3.93 -7.17
C LEU A 71 -2.99 4.95 -8.18
N LEU A 72 -3.04 4.65 -9.48
CA LEU A 72 -2.58 5.55 -10.54
C LEU A 72 -3.40 6.84 -10.58
N GLU A 73 -4.73 6.76 -10.46
CA GLU A 73 -5.62 7.94 -10.39
C GLU A 73 -5.28 8.81 -9.18
N ASN A 74 -5.08 8.20 -8.01
CA ASN A 74 -4.74 8.93 -6.78
C ASN A 74 -3.33 9.54 -6.83
N LEU A 75 -2.33 8.82 -7.36
CA LEU A 75 -0.97 9.34 -7.51
C LEU A 75 -0.92 10.48 -8.52
N ASN A 76 -1.63 10.35 -9.64
CA ASN A 76 -1.72 11.41 -10.64
C ASN A 76 -2.40 12.66 -10.09
N LYS A 77 -3.50 12.49 -9.33
CA LYS A 77 -4.16 13.60 -8.64
C LYS A 77 -3.22 14.26 -7.63
N ARG A 78 -2.56 13.47 -6.78
CA ARG A 78 -1.62 13.98 -5.77
C ARG A 78 -0.44 14.74 -6.39
N ASN A 79 0.03 14.33 -7.56
CA ASN A 79 1.09 15.03 -8.30
C ASN A 79 0.64 16.39 -8.86
N ALA A 80 -0.66 16.58 -9.09
CA ALA A 80 -1.23 17.83 -9.59
C ALA A 80 -1.80 18.73 -8.47
N ASP A 81 -2.08 18.16 -7.30
CA ASP A 81 -2.65 18.87 -6.17
C ASP A 81 -1.61 19.83 -5.56
N VAL A 82 -2.08 21.04 -5.23
CA VAL A 82 -1.37 22.04 -4.42
C VAL A 82 -2.07 22.10 -3.08
N ASP A 83 -1.32 22.08 -1.99
CA ASP A 83 -1.90 22.28 -0.66
C ASP A 83 -2.48 23.70 -0.60
N VAL A 84 -3.80 23.79 -0.47
CA VAL A 84 -4.52 25.08 -0.47
C VAL A 84 -4.31 25.89 0.82
N SER A 85 -3.79 25.26 1.89
CA SER A 85 -3.52 25.91 3.16
C SER A 85 -2.10 26.49 3.24
N THR A 86 -1.12 25.85 2.61
CA THR A 86 0.27 26.33 2.57
C THR A 86 0.66 26.95 1.23
N GLY A 87 -0.11 26.69 0.16
CA GLY A 87 0.25 27.03 -1.22
C GLY A 87 1.37 26.15 -1.79
N GLU A 88 1.83 25.14 -1.05
CA GLU A 88 2.96 24.31 -1.44
C GLU A 88 2.50 23.10 -2.26
N SER A 89 3.23 22.82 -3.34
CA SER A 89 3.11 21.56 -4.07
C SER A 89 4.02 20.50 -3.44
N LEU A 90 3.88 19.25 -3.89
CA LEU A 90 4.83 18.20 -3.56
C LEU A 90 6.27 18.64 -3.84
N THR A 91 7.19 18.24 -2.96
CA THR A 91 8.62 18.41 -3.20
C THR A 91 9.07 17.57 -4.39
N GLN A 92 10.19 17.94 -5.01
CA GLN A 92 10.78 17.15 -6.11
C GLN A 92 11.01 15.68 -5.71
N LYS A 93 11.40 15.43 -4.46
CA LYS A 93 11.60 14.08 -3.93
C LYS A 93 10.29 13.28 -3.92
N GLU A 94 9.21 13.87 -3.43
CA GLU A 94 7.90 13.21 -3.39
C GLU A 94 7.35 12.93 -4.79
N ILE A 95 7.56 13.86 -5.73
CA ILE A 95 7.19 13.65 -7.14
C ILE A 95 7.95 12.46 -7.73
N VAL A 96 9.27 12.39 -7.51
CA VAL A 96 10.10 11.27 -7.99
C VAL A 96 9.66 9.95 -7.35
N ASP A 97 9.37 9.94 -6.05
CA ASP A 97 8.92 8.72 -5.37
C ASP A 97 7.54 8.27 -5.88
N ASN A 98 6.61 9.20 -6.13
CA ASN A 98 5.33 8.89 -6.77
C ASN A 98 5.52 8.30 -8.18
N PHE A 99 6.42 8.88 -8.99
CA PHE A 99 6.71 8.34 -10.32
C PHE A 99 7.31 6.93 -10.28
N ARG A 100 8.17 6.62 -9.29
CA ARG A 100 8.69 5.26 -9.10
C ARG A 100 7.57 4.26 -8.80
N VAL A 101 6.62 4.64 -7.94
CA VAL A 101 5.46 3.80 -7.63
C VAL A 101 4.60 3.61 -8.88
N MET A 102 4.30 4.68 -9.61
CA MET A 102 3.56 4.58 -10.88
C MET A 102 4.26 3.67 -11.89
N GLY A 103 5.58 3.79 -12.04
CA GLY A 103 6.38 2.92 -12.91
C GLY A 103 6.27 1.45 -12.51
N ARG A 104 6.34 1.13 -11.22
CA ARG A 104 6.17 -0.24 -10.72
C ARG A 104 4.77 -0.79 -10.98
N LEU A 105 3.73 0.04 -10.83
CA LEU A 105 2.35 -0.35 -11.13
C LEU A 105 2.17 -0.65 -12.63
N LEU A 106 2.79 0.15 -13.50
CA LEU A 106 2.78 -0.07 -14.95
C LEU A 106 3.56 -1.32 -15.36
N GLU A 107 4.66 -1.63 -14.69
CA GLU A 107 5.40 -2.89 -14.89
C GLU A 107 4.54 -4.11 -14.56
N MET A 108 3.81 -4.09 -13.43
CA MET A 108 2.90 -5.18 -13.06
C MET A 108 1.73 -5.31 -14.05
N LEU A 109 1.21 -4.19 -14.57
CA LEU A 109 0.22 -4.20 -15.66
C LEU A 109 0.78 -4.85 -16.93
N ALA A 110 2.01 -4.50 -17.32
CA ALA A 110 2.64 -5.05 -18.51
C ALA A 110 2.79 -6.58 -18.39
N ILE A 111 3.17 -7.09 -17.22
CA ILE A 111 3.25 -8.53 -16.95
C ILE A 111 1.88 -9.21 -17.09
N GLU A 112 0.79 -8.60 -16.62
CA GLU A 112 -0.55 -9.18 -16.78
C GLU A 112 -1.05 -9.21 -18.22
N HIS A 113 -0.58 -8.28 -19.05
CA HIS A 113 -0.94 -8.19 -20.45
C HIS A 113 0.06 -8.82 -21.42
N GLN A 114 1.19 -9.35 -20.92
CA GLN A 114 2.06 -10.18 -21.74
C GLN A 114 1.27 -11.41 -22.19
N ALA A 115 1.16 -11.57 -23.51
CA ALA A 115 0.70 -12.84 -24.06
C ALA A 115 1.60 -13.95 -23.49
N PRO A 116 1.04 -15.10 -23.05
CA PRO A 116 1.87 -16.25 -22.74
C PRO A 116 2.72 -16.51 -23.98
N GLU A 117 4.02 -16.41 -23.80
CA GLU A 117 5.03 -16.26 -24.85
C GLU A 117 4.58 -16.90 -26.16
N ALA A 118 4.40 -16.08 -27.21
CA ALA A 118 4.57 -16.60 -28.56
C ALA A 118 5.97 -17.20 -28.54
N GLN A 119 6.04 -18.52 -28.45
CA GLN A 119 7.29 -19.25 -28.58
C GLN A 119 7.88 -18.77 -29.90
N TRP A 120 8.94 -17.95 -29.83
CA TRP A 120 9.75 -17.66 -31.00
C TRP A 120 10.51 -18.96 -31.27
N ASP A 121 9.80 -19.89 -31.90
CA ASP A 121 10.35 -21.14 -32.36
C ASP A 121 11.33 -20.79 -33.49
N TYR A 122 12.61 -20.64 -33.13
CA TYR A 122 13.70 -20.64 -34.09
C TYR A 122 13.92 -22.08 -34.59
N ALA A 123 12.88 -22.70 -35.11
CA ALA A 123 12.98 -23.92 -35.89
C ALA A 123 13.18 -23.52 -37.36
N TYR A 124 14.42 -23.18 -37.70
CA TYR A 124 14.94 -23.24 -39.08
C TYR A 124 15.89 -24.43 -39.18
#